data_AF-A0A7C4YTD2-F1
#
_entry.id   AF-A0A7C4YTD2-F1
#
_cell.length_a   1.000
_cell.length_b   1.000
_cell.length_c   1.000
_cell.angle_alpha   90.00
_cell.angle_beta   90.00
_cell.angle_gamma   90.00
#
_symmetry.space_group_name_H-M   'P 1'
#
loop_
_entity.id
_entity.type
_entity.pdbx_description
1 polymer ?
#
loop_
_entity_poly.entity_id
_entity_poly.type
_entity_poly.pdbx_seq_one_letter_code
_entity_poly.pdbx_strand_id
1 'polypeptide(L)'
;PGGKVVVYTGILPVCETESGLATVMGHEIAHALAHHGAERMAQQQLAEIGQLAVASSFGDLHPEQRRQILSLYNVGAQYGLLKYSRTHESEADHLGVVLMAAAGYDPRESVKFWTRMDKQTGGSRQLEFTSTHPSHETRVRDLENWQPEAKTFYVRVKEKADGARKLSK
;
A
#
# COMPACT_ATOMS: atom_id res chain seq x y z
N PRO A 1 -5.08 11.21 4.90
CA PRO A 1 -5.03 12.46 4.09
C PRO A 1 -6.34 12.63 3.30
N GLY A 2 -6.81 13.87 3.12
CA GLY A 2 -8.20 14.24 2.81
C GLY A 2 -8.73 13.95 1.40
N GLY A 3 -8.59 12.71 0.90
CA GLY A 3 -9.29 12.21 -0.29
C GLY A 3 -8.78 12.71 -1.64
N LYS A 4 -7.63 13.40 -1.69
CA LYS A 4 -6.99 13.82 -2.94
C LYS A 4 -6.05 12.73 -3.43
N VAL A 5 -6.19 12.33 -4.69
CA VAL A 5 -5.33 11.35 -5.37
C VAL A 5 -4.62 12.04 -6.51
N VAL A 6 -3.31 11.80 -6.65
CA VAL A 6 -2.48 12.33 -7.73
C VAL A 6 -1.91 11.15 -8.52
N VAL A 7 -2.02 11.20 -9.84
CA VAL A 7 -1.51 10.16 -10.74
C VAL A 7 -0.44 10.75 -11.63
N TYR A 8 0.77 10.21 -11.54
CA TYR A 8 1.89 10.59 -12.40
C TYR A 8 1.89 9.75 -13.67
N THR A 9 2.12 10.36 -14.83
CA THR A 9 2.10 9.67 -16.14
C THR A 9 3.14 8.55 -16.26
N GLY A 10 4.22 8.59 -15.45
CA GLY A 10 5.24 7.54 -15.41
C GLY A 10 4.74 6.16 -15.00
N ILE A 11 3.56 6.04 -14.37
CA ILE A 11 2.96 4.75 -14.01
C ILE A 11 2.22 4.07 -15.18
N LEU A 12 1.79 4.86 -16.17
CA LEU A 12 0.92 4.38 -17.25
C LEU A 12 1.52 3.24 -18.09
N PRO A 13 2.83 3.21 -18.39
CA PRO A 13 3.45 2.08 -19.07
C PRO A 13 3.36 0.75 -18.29
N VAL A 14 3.25 0.79 -16.96
CA VAL A 14 3.04 -0.41 -16.13
C VAL A 14 1.57 -0.80 -16.07
N CYS A 15 0.67 0.18 -16.13
CA CYS A 15 -0.77 -0.06 -16.11
C CYS A 15 -1.24 -0.86 -17.34
N GLU A 16 -0.78 -0.50 -18.55
CA GLU A 16 -1.16 -1.06 -19.87
C GLU A 16 -2.66 -0.98 -20.24
N THR A 17 -3.55 -1.01 -19.27
CA THR A 17 -5.01 -1.07 -19.43
C THR A 17 -5.70 -0.19 -18.38
N GLU A 18 -6.96 0.14 -18.61
CA GLU A 18 -7.80 0.84 -17.62
C GLU A 18 -7.91 0.04 -16.31
N SER A 19 -8.01 -1.29 -16.37
CA SER A 19 -8.01 -2.15 -15.17
C SER A 19 -6.67 -2.11 -14.42
N GLY A 20 -5.56 -1.94 -15.14
CA GLY A 20 -4.25 -1.74 -14.51
C GLY A 20 -4.14 -0.37 -13.84
N LEU A 21 -4.72 0.68 -14.43
CA LEU A 21 -4.84 1.98 -13.77
C LEU A 21 -5.80 1.91 -12.57
N ALA A 22 -6.90 1.16 -12.68
CA ALA A 22 -7.84 0.92 -11.58
C ALA A 22 -7.19 0.18 -10.40
N THR A 23 -6.15 -0.63 -10.64
CA THR A 23 -5.34 -1.24 -9.57
C THR A 23 -4.65 -0.16 -8.74
N VAL A 24 -3.96 0.78 -9.40
CA VAL A 24 -3.29 1.91 -8.73
C VAL A 24 -4.31 2.79 -7.99
N MET A 25 -5.40 3.16 -8.67
CA MET A 25 -6.43 4.00 -8.06
C MET A 25 -7.12 3.32 -6.87
N GLY A 26 -7.44 2.03 -6.98
CA GLY A 26 -8.02 1.25 -5.90
C GLY A 26 -7.12 1.24 -4.66
N HIS A 27 -5.81 1.04 -4.87
CA HIS A 27 -4.80 1.07 -3.81
C HIS A 27 -4.72 2.46 -3.12
N GLU A 28 -4.65 3.55 -3.88
CA GLU A 28 -4.60 4.91 -3.30
C GLU A 28 -5.88 5.29 -2.55
N ILE A 29 -7.05 4.89 -3.08
CA ILE A 29 -8.33 5.10 -2.41
C ILE A 29 -8.39 4.28 -1.12
N ALA A 30 -7.88 3.04 -1.12
CA ALA A 30 -7.80 2.22 0.08
C ALA A 30 -6.94 2.86 1.17
N HIS A 31 -5.77 3.41 0.83
CA HIS A 31 -4.96 4.19 1.79
C HIS A 31 -5.71 5.38 2.40
N ALA A 32 -6.53 6.07 1.60
CA ALA A 32 -7.33 7.18 2.07
C ALA A 32 -8.46 6.72 3.00
N LEU A 33 -9.17 5.65 2.64
CA LEU A 33 -10.26 5.06 3.41
C LEU A 33 -9.78 4.49 4.75
N ALA A 34 -8.64 3.80 4.75
CA ALA A 34 -8.04 3.24 5.96
C ALA A 34 -7.21 4.25 6.77
N HIS A 35 -7.19 5.52 6.36
CA HIS A 35 -6.47 6.60 7.03
C HIS A 35 -4.94 6.37 7.23
N HIS A 36 -4.32 5.45 6.49
CA HIS A 36 -2.92 5.02 6.66
C HIS A 36 -1.92 6.17 6.74
N GLY A 37 -2.10 7.24 5.95
CA GLY A 37 -1.20 8.40 6.01
C GLY A 37 -1.25 9.15 7.35
N ALA A 38 -2.43 9.28 7.95
CA ALA A 38 -2.57 9.90 9.27
C ALA A 38 -1.96 9.01 10.37
N GLU A 39 -2.19 7.71 10.27
CA GLU A 39 -1.60 6.76 11.22
C GLU A 39 -0.07 6.72 11.11
N ARG A 40 0.48 6.73 9.88
CA ARG A 40 1.93 6.77 9.64
C ARG A 40 2.57 8.01 10.27
N MET A 41 1.93 9.18 10.13
CA MET A 41 2.37 10.41 10.78
C MET A 41 2.34 10.28 12.31
N ALA A 42 1.27 9.72 12.87
CA ALA A 42 1.16 9.51 14.31
C ALA A 42 2.24 8.55 14.84
N GLN A 43 2.52 7.44 14.12
CA GLN A 43 3.58 6.50 14.50
C GLN A 43 4.98 7.13 14.44
N GLN A 44 5.25 7.95 13.43
CA GLN A 44 6.51 8.70 13.34
C GLN A 44 6.67 9.66 14.52
N GLN A 45 5.62 10.42 14.84
CA GLN A 45 5.65 11.34 15.99
C GLN A 45 5.82 10.60 17.32
N LEU A 46 5.17 9.45 17.50
CA LEU A 46 5.36 8.60 18.68
C LEU A 46 6.79 8.07 18.79
N ALA A 47 7.40 7.67 17.67
CA ALA A 47 8.80 7.25 17.64
C ALA A 47 9.75 8.40 18.01
N GLU A 48 9.50 9.61 17.54
CA GLU A 48 10.28 10.81 17.91
C GLU A 48 10.15 11.16 19.39
N ILE A 49 8.92 11.13 19.93
CA ILE A 49 8.66 11.36 21.36
C ILE A 49 9.35 10.29 22.20
N GLY A 50 9.26 9.02 21.79
CA GLY A 50 9.93 7.91 22.46
C GLY A 50 11.45 8.07 22.44
N GLN A 51 12.03 8.54 21.33
CA GLN A 51 13.45 8.84 21.24
C GLN A 51 13.88 9.91 22.26
N LEU A 52 13.11 10.98 22.40
CA LEU A 52 13.36 12.04 23.38
C LEU A 52 13.27 11.52 24.82
N ALA A 53 12.28 10.66 25.11
CA ALA A 53 12.11 10.05 26.42
C ALA A 53 13.28 9.12 26.78
N VAL A 54 13.76 8.31 25.82
CA VAL A 54 14.95 7.48 25.97
C VAL A 54 16.19 8.35 26.20
N ALA A 55 16.38 9.41 25.40
CA ALA A 55 17.52 10.31 25.56
C ALA A 55 17.58 10.96 26.95
N SER A 56 16.41 11.30 27.52
CA SER A 56 16.30 11.97 28.81
C SER A 56 16.49 11.01 29.99
N SER A 57 16.01 9.77 29.88
CA SER A 57 16.10 8.75 30.95
C SER A 57 17.53 8.29 31.25
N PHE A 58 18.46 8.51 30.33
CA PHE A 58 19.85 8.05 30.42
C PHE A 58 20.86 9.22 30.39
N GLY A 59 20.46 10.39 30.88
CA GLY A 59 21.28 11.61 30.86
C GLY A 59 22.60 11.49 31.62
N ASP A 60 22.63 10.69 32.69
CA ASP A 60 23.79 10.51 33.58
C ASP A 60 24.80 9.45 33.08
N LEU A 61 24.48 8.72 32.00
CA LEU A 61 25.39 7.72 31.45
C LEU A 61 26.57 8.36 30.69
N HIS A 62 27.67 7.60 30.57
CA HIS A 62 28.80 8.00 29.74
C HIS A 62 28.33 8.24 28.28
N PRO A 63 28.85 9.26 27.56
CA PRO A 63 28.38 9.62 26.22
C PRO A 63 28.36 8.46 25.22
N GLU A 64 29.30 7.52 25.31
CA GLU A 64 29.33 6.33 24.46
C GLU A 64 28.17 5.37 24.71
N GLN A 65 27.86 5.09 25.97
CA GLN A 65 26.73 4.23 26.35
C GLN A 65 25.41 4.85 25.91
N ARG A 66 25.26 6.17 26.08
CA ARG A 66 24.08 6.91 25.61
C ARG A 66 23.91 6.82 24.10
N ARG A 67 24.99 6.96 23.32
CA ARG A 67 24.95 6.80 21.86
C ARG A 67 24.54 5.40 21.44
N GLN A 68 25.04 4.36 22.11
CA GLN A 68 24.68 2.98 21.81
C GLN A 68 23.20 2.71 22.07
N ILE A 69 22.66 3.17 23.19
CA ILE A 69 21.24 3.01 23.54
C ILE A 69 20.36 3.72 22.50
N LEU A 70 20.67 4.96 22.14
CA LEU A 70 19.91 5.71 21.14
C LEU A 70 19.99 5.08 19.75
N SER A 71 21.16 4.56 19.37
CA SER A 71 21.31 3.84 18.10
C SER A 71 20.44 2.58 18.07
N LEU A 72 20.42 1.81 19.16
CA LEU A 72 19.58 0.61 19.25
C LEU A 72 18.10 0.96 19.21
N TYR A 73 17.68 2.01 19.91
CA TYR A 73 16.31 2.52 19.85
C TYR A 73 15.93 2.89 18.41
N ASN A 74 16.77 3.66 17.71
CA ASN A 74 16.50 4.10 16.34
C ASN A 74 16.35 2.92 15.38
N VAL A 75 17.21 1.90 15.49
CA VAL A 75 17.10 0.67 14.69
C VAL A 75 15.78 -0.05 14.99
N GLY A 76 15.43 -0.20 16.27
CA GLY A 76 14.18 -0.83 16.69
C GLY A 76 12.94 -0.07 16.20
N ALA A 77 12.94 1.25 16.33
CA ALA A 77 11.85 2.12 15.86
C ALA A 77 11.69 2.06 14.34
N GLN A 78 12.80 2.15 13.58
CA GLN A 78 12.76 2.00 12.12
C GLN A 78 12.22 0.63 11.70
N TYR A 79 12.65 -0.44 12.36
CA TYR A 79 12.12 -1.77 12.08
C TYR A 79 10.61 -1.88 12.36
N GLY A 80 10.15 -1.28 13.47
CA GLY A 80 8.72 -1.18 13.79
C GLY A 80 7.93 -0.44 12.72
N LEU A 81 8.43 0.73 12.28
CA LEU A 81 7.81 1.53 11.22
C LEU A 81 7.78 0.79 9.88
N LEU A 82 8.83 0.05 9.52
CA LEU A 82 8.86 -0.78 8.30
C LEU A 82 7.84 -1.89 8.33
N LYS A 83 7.71 -2.61 9.45
CA LYS A 83 6.70 -3.66 9.62
C LYS A 83 5.29 -3.07 9.47
N TYR A 84 5.04 -1.93 10.11
CA TYR A 84 3.76 -1.24 10.04
C TYR A 84 3.44 -0.77 8.62
N SER A 85 4.43 -0.22 7.90
CA SER A 85 4.29 0.13 6.49
C SER A 85 3.86 -1.08 5.66
N ARG A 86 4.47 -2.26 5.84
CA ARG A 86 4.07 -3.49 5.11
C ARG A 86 2.63 -3.90 5.40
N THR A 87 2.17 -3.75 6.64
CA THR A 87 0.76 -4.02 7.00
C THR A 87 -0.19 -3.07 6.27
N HIS A 88 0.12 -1.76 6.23
CA HIS A 88 -0.67 -0.78 5.49
C HIS A 88 -0.73 -1.07 3.99
N GLU A 89 0.40 -1.43 3.40
CA GLU A 89 0.49 -1.82 2.00
C GLU A 89 -0.40 -3.04 1.69
N SER A 90 -0.34 -4.09 2.52
CA SER A 90 -1.15 -5.29 2.36
C SER A 90 -2.65 -5.01 2.52
N GLU A 91 -3.04 -4.16 3.47
CA GLU A 91 -4.44 -3.76 3.65
C GLU A 91 -4.94 -2.92 2.48
N ALA A 92 -4.10 -2.00 1.99
CA ALA A 92 -4.41 -1.20 0.81
C ALA A 92 -4.56 -2.04 -0.46
N ASP A 93 -3.74 -3.08 -0.64
CA ASP A 93 -3.86 -4.02 -1.75
C ASP A 93 -5.15 -4.85 -1.68
N HIS A 94 -5.52 -5.35 -0.49
CA HIS A 94 -6.74 -6.14 -0.29
C HIS A 94 -8.00 -5.31 -0.54
N LEU A 95 -8.12 -4.16 0.13
CA LEU A 95 -9.24 -3.25 -0.08
C LEU A 95 -9.25 -2.72 -1.52
N GLY A 96 -8.09 -2.40 -2.09
CA GLY A 96 -7.94 -1.88 -3.44
C GLY A 96 -8.43 -2.86 -4.50
N VAL A 97 -8.10 -4.15 -4.40
CA VAL A 97 -8.56 -5.17 -5.35
C VAL A 97 -10.08 -5.41 -5.25
N VAL A 98 -10.65 -5.30 -4.05
CA VAL A 98 -12.11 -5.34 -3.84
C VAL A 98 -12.78 -4.11 -4.43
N LEU A 99 -12.22 -2.91 -4.23
CA LEU A 99 -12.76 -1.66 -4.76
C LEU A 99 -12.74 -1.63 -6.30
N MET A 100 -11.64 -2.05 -6.94
CA MET A 100 -11.59 -2.10 -8.40
C MET A 100 -12.62 -3.10 -8.96
N ALA A 101 -12.80 -4.24 -8.29
CA ALA A 101 -13.78 -5.24 -8.68
C ALA A 101 -15.23 -4.72 -8.53
N ALA A 102 -15.52 -4.05 -7.42
CA ALA A 102 -16.81 -3.40 -7.17
C ALA A 102 -17.10 -2.24 -8.14
N ALA A 103 -16.06 -1.61 -8.68
CA ALA A 103 -16.17 -0.62 -9.75
C ALA A 103 -16.32 -1.25 -11.15
N GLY A 104 -16.28 -2.59 -11.26
CA GLY A 104 -16.48 -3.33 -12.51
C GLY A 104 -15.21 -3.53 -13.35
N TYR A 105 -14.03 -3.28 -12.78
CA TYR A 105 -12.73 -3.63 -13.38
C TYR A 105 -12.31 -5.05 -12.98
N ASP A 106 -11.59 -5.73 -13.87
CA ASP A 106 -11.21 -7.13 -13.64
C ASP A 106 -10.10 -7.23 -12.58
N PRO A 107 -10.36 -7.83 -11.39
CA PRO A 107 -9.39 -7.91 -10.31
C PRO A 107 -8.18 -8.78 -10.66
N ARG A 108 -8.24 -9.62 -11.70
CA ARG A 108 -7.08 -10.40 -12.17
C ARG A 108 -5.97 -9.50 -12.71
N GLU A 109 -6.29 -8.27 -13.11
CA GLU A 109 -5.29 -7.34 -13.63
C GLU A 109 -4.33 -6.85 -12.54
N SER A 110 -4.72 -6.86 -11.26
CA SER A 110 -3.83 -6.44 -10.17
C SER A 110 -2.58 -7.32 -10.05
N VAL A 111 -2.74 -8.64 -10.21
CA VAL A 111 -1.64 -9.61 -10.21
C VAL A 111 -0.69 -9.36 -11.39
N LYS A 112 -1.23 -9.09 -12.58
CA LYS A 112 -0.42 -8.79 -13.76
C LYS A 112 0.32 -7.46 -13.62
N PHE A 113 -0.36 -6.43 -13.11
CA PHE A 113 0.23 -5.13 -12.82
C PHE A 113 1.44 -5.26 -11.91
N TRP A 114 1.29 -5.95 -10.77
CA TRP A 114 2.40 -6.13 -9.84
C TRP A 114 3.52 -7.02 -10.38
N THR A 115 3.18 -8.03 -11.20
CA THR A 115 4.18 -8.81 -11.94
C THR A 115 4.98 -7.93 -12.91
N ARG A 116 4.35 -6.97 -13.60
CA ARG A 116 5.03 -6.00 -14.47
C ARG A 116 5.89 -5.03 -13.66
N MET A 117 5.39 -4.57 -12.52
CA MET A 117 6.11 -3.69 -11.60
C MET A 117 7.41 -4.33 -11.08
N ASP A 118 7.35 -5.60 -10.66
CA ASP A 118 8.51 -6.34 -10.18
C ASP A 118 9.56 -6.51 -11.31
N LYS A 119 9.11 -6.76 -12.54
CA LYS A 119 9.99 -6.84 -13.73
C LYS A 119 10.67 -5.51 -14.06
N GLN A 120 9.94 -4.39 -13.98
CA GLN A 120 10.51 -3.06 -14.30
C GLN A 120 11.46 -2.55 -13.24
N THR A 121 11.23 -2.90 -11.97
CA THR A 121 12.13 -2.48 -10.90
C THR A 121 13.42 -3.30 -10.86
N GLY A 122 13.40 -4.58 -11.28
CA GLY A 122 14.63 -5.39 -11.38
C GLY A 122 15.43 -5.47 -10.08
N GLY A 123 14.78 -5.28 -8.92
CA GLY A 123 15.41 -5.15 -7.60
C GLY A 123 15.85 -3.74 -7.19
N SER A 124 15.78 -2.75 -8.10
CA SER A 124 16.04 -1.33 -7.83
C SER A 124 14.73 -0.53 -7.84
N ARG A 125 14.50 0.29 -6.79
CA ARG A 125 13.32 1.18 -6.67
C ARG A 125 13.40 2.38 -7.63
N GLN A 126 13.56 2.16 -8.92
CA GLN A 126 13.69 3.24 -9.91
C GLN A 126 12.36 3.97 -10.18
N LEU A 127 11.22 3.33 -9.91
CA LEU A 127 9.91 3.96 -10.06
C LEU A 127 9.50 4.66 -8.77
N GLU A 128 9.10 5.93 -8.88
CA GLU A 128 8.62 6.76 -7.76
C GLU A 128 7.54 6.04 -6.93
N PHE A 129 6.61 5.36 -7.61
CA PHE A 129 5.55 4.58 -6.96
C PHE A 129 6.09 3.50 -6.01
N THR A 130 7.19 2.82 -6.38
CA THR A 130 7.80 1.79 -5.51
C THR A 130 8.66 2.35 -4.38
N SER A 131 8.99 3.64 -4.44
CA SER A 131 9.67 4.36 -3.36
C SER A 131 8.68 4.73 -2.26
N THR A 132 7.46 5.14 -2.61
CA THR A 132 6.40 5.45 -1.64
C THR A 132 5.61 4.22 -1.20
N HIS A 133 5.46 3.21 -2.08
CA HIS A 133 4.74 1.95 -1.87
C HIS A 133 5.67 0.75 -2.07
N PRO A 134 6.54 0.44 -1.09
CA PRO A 134 7.49 -0.64 -1.23
C PRO A 134 6.77 -1.99 -1.36
N SER A 135 7.01 -2.68 -2.48
CA SER A 135 6.53 -4.05 -2.69
C SER A 135 7.17 -5.00 -1.66
N HIS A 136 6.36 -5.92 -1.15
CA HIS A 136 6.81 -7.03 -0.30
C HIS A 136 6.76 -8.34 -1.10
N GLU A 137 7.65 -9.28 -0.78
CA GLU A 137 7.81 -10.56 -1.50
C GLU A 137 6.53 -11.42 -1.55
N THR A 138 5.55 -11.13 -0.70
CA THR A 138 4.28 -11.86 -0.64
C THR A 138 3.15 -11.21 -1.44
N ARG A 139 3.31 -9.97 -1.94
CA ARG A 139 2.24 -9.15 -2.52
C ARG A 139 1.48 -9.86 -3.64
N VAL A 140 2.19 -10.40 -4.63
CA VAL A 140 1.57 -11.12 -5.76
C VAL A 140 0.75 -12.32 -5.27
N ARG A 141 1.32 -13.11 -4.34
CA ARG A 141 0.64 -14.27 -3.74
C ARG A 141 -0.57 -13.86 -2.92
N ASP A 142 -0.50 -12.77 -2.17
CA ASP A 142 -1.62 -12.28 -1.37
C ASP A 142 -2.76 -11.81 -2.29
N LEU A 143 -2.45 -11.08 -3.36
CA LEU A 143 -3.41 -10.70 -4.40
C LEU A 143 -4.04 -11.92 -5.08
N GLU A 144 -3.28 -12.97 -5.37
CA GLU A 144 -3.79 -14.25 -5.89
C GLU A 144 -4.77 -14.89 -4.90
N ASN A 145 -4.44 -14.89 -3.61
CA ASN A 145 -5.29 -15.44 -2.55
C ASN A 145 -6.60 -14.68 -2.36
N TRP A 146 -6.62 -13.37 -2.64
CA TRP A 146 -7.82 -12.53 -2.55
C TRP A 146 -8.68 -12.53 -3.82
N GLN A 147 -8.20 -13.13 -4.91
CA GLN A 147 -8.99 -13.22 -6.15
C GLN A 147 -10.37 -13.87 -5.99
N PRO A 148 -10.56 -14.96 -5.23
CA PRO A 148 -11.88 -15.56 -5.05
C PRO A 148 -12.89 -14.55 -4.49
N GLU A 149 -12.49 -13.77 -3.48
CA GLU A 149 -13.32 -12.72 -2.88
C GLU A 149 -13.61 -11.61 -3.88
N ALA A 150 -12.58 -10.98 -4.43
CA ALA A 150 -12.74 -9.85 -5.34
C ALA A 150 -13.61 -10.19 -6.56
N LYS A 151 -13.47 -11.41 -7.10
CA LYS A 151 -14.29 -11.89 -8.22
C LYS A 151 -15.79 -11.91 -7.91
N THR A 152 -16.19 -12.13 -6.65
CA THR A 152 -17.62 -12.12 -6.28
C THR A 152 -18.24 -10.74 -6.53
N PHE A 153 -17.51 -9.66 -6.23
CA PHE A 153 -17.93 -8.29 -6.50
C PHE A 153 -17.98 -8.00 -8.00
N TYR A 154 -16.93 -8.39 -8.72
CA TYR A 154 -16.84 -8.20 -10.17
C TYR A 154 -17.99 -8.87 -10.94
N VAL A 155 -18.25 -10.16 -10.65
CA VAL A 155 -19.33 -10.92 -11.29
C VAL A 155 -20.69 -10.26 -11.01
N ARG A 156 -20.96 -9.92 -9.75
CA ARG A 156 -22.21 -9.25 -9.34
C ARG A 156 -22.45 -7.94 -10.11
N VAL A 157 -21.40 -7.14 -10.33
CA VAL A 157 -21.50 -5.89 -11.08
C VAL A 157 -21.80 -6.15 -12.55
N LYS A 158 -21.13 -7.14 -13.16
CA LYS A 158 -21.38 -7.51 -14.57
C LYS A 158 -22.79 -8.04 -14.79
N GLU A 159 -23.27 -8.93 -13.92
CA GLU A 159 -24.64 -9.47 -14.01
C GLU A 159 -25.69 -8.36 -13.91
N LYS A 160 -25.52 -7.40 -13.01
CA LYS A 160 -26.41 -6.23 -12.89
C LYS A 160 -26.39 -5.37 -14.16
N ALA A 161 -25.21 -5.09 -14.71
CA ALA A 161 -25.07 -4.30 -15.93
C ALA A 161 -25.72 -5.00 -17.14
N ASP A 162 -25.57 -6.32 -17.25
CA ASP A 162 -26.17 -7.11 -18.33
C ASP A 162 -27.70 -7.20 -18.18
N GLY A 163 -28.20 -7.35 -16.96
CA GLY A 163 -29.64 -7.30 -16.66
C GLY A 163 -30.25 -5.94 -17.05
N ALA A 164 -29.60 -4.83 -16.67
CA ALA A 164 -30.06 -3.49 -17.03
C ALA A 164 -30.10 -3.27 -18.55
N ARG A 165 -29.08 -3.76 -19.28
CA ARG A 165 -29.02 -3.66 -20.75
C ARG A 165 -30.12 -4.46 -21.46
N LYS A 166 -30.56 -5.58 -20.88
CA LYS A 166 -31.68 -6.38 -21.42
C LYS A 166 -33.03 -5.70 -21.22
N LEU A 167 -33.21 -4.96 -20.13
CA LEU A 167 -34.45 -4.21 -19.85
C LEU A 167 -34.60 -2.93 -20.68
N SER A 168 -33.49 -2.40 -21.22
CA SER A 168 -33.48 -1.18 -22.03
C SER A 168 -33.64 -1.43 -23.55
N LYS A 169 -33.90 -2.67 -23.97
CA LYS A 169 -34.14 -3.07 -25.36
C LYS A 169 -35.58 -3.55 -25.51
#